data_AF-A0A8D7ABK1-F1
#
_entry.id   AF-A0A8D7ABK1-F1
#
_cell.length_a   1.000
_cell.length_b   1.000
_cell.length_c   1.000
_cell.angle_alpha   90.00
_cell.angle_beta   90.00
_cell.angle_gamma   90.00
#
_symmetry.space_group_name_H-M   'P 1'
#
loop_
_entity.id
_entity.type
_entity.pdbx_description
1 polymer ?
#
loop_
_entity_poly.entity_id
_entity_poly.type
_entity_poly.pdbx_seq_one_letter_code
_entity_poly.pdbx_strand_id
1 'polypeptide(L)'
;MLNGKEHLSVLQLQWQSGERNQVVDDDDEVLEGLRPHPKLKRLEIMGCRGATYPSWLKTQWITDLNIIYLSGCRRWESLPLSLSCLR
;
A
#
# COMPACT_ATOMS: atom_id res chain seq x y z
N MET A 1 3.28 14.53 1.07
CA MET A 1 2.11 13.90 0.40
C MET A 1 2.49 13.50 -1.02
N LEU A 2 2.11 12.29 -1.46
CA LEU A 2 2.44 11.79 -2.80
C LEU A 2 1.38 12.14 -3.87
N ASN A 3 0.21 12.62 -3.45
CA ASN A 3 -0.88 13.02 -4.35
C ASN A 3 -0.49 14.10 -5.38
N GLY A 4 0.51 14.95 -5.13
CA GLY A 4 0.97 15.97 -6.08
C GLY A 4 2.01 15.46 -7.08
N LYS A 5 2.45 14.20 -6.99
CA LYS A 5 3.45 13.62 -7.88
C LYS A 5 2.78 12.92 -9.06
N GLU A 6 2.20 13.68 -9.97
CA GLU A 6 1.42 13.16 -11.11
C GLU A 6 2.19 12.23 -12.05
N HIS A 7 3.52 12.34 -12.08
CA HIS A 7 4.41 11.48 -12.87
C HIS A 7 4.92 10.25 -12.11
N LEU A 8 4.56 10.08 -10.84
CA LEU A 8 4.93 8.91 -10.05
C LEU A 8 4.10 7.71 -10.52
N SER A 9 4.74 6.81 -11.26
CA SER A 9 4.11 5.59 -11.79
C SER A 9 4.32 4.37 -10.89
N VAL A 10 5.39 4.37 -10.08
CA VAL A 10 5.77 3.27 -9.20
C VAL A 10 5.97 3.80 -7.78
N LEU A 11 5.34 3.14 -6.80
CA LEU A 11 5.55 3.38 -5.38
C LEU A 11 6.03 2.08 -4.74
N GLN A 12 7.24 2.11 -4.19
CA GLN A 12 7.83 0.99 -3.46
C GLN A 12 8.06 1.39 -2.01
N LEU A 13 7.61 0.55 -1.10
CA LEU A 13 7.75 0.75 0.34
C LEU A 13 8.30 -0.53 0.96
N GLN A 14 9.40 -0.39 1.71
CA GLN A 14 10.05 -1.49 2.37
C GLN A 14 10.26 -1.16 3.84
N TRP A 15 9.72 -2.03 4.68
CA TRP A 15 9.83 -1.97 6.12
C TRP A 15 10.95 -2.91 6.58
N GLN A 16 11.87 -2.39 7.40
CA GLN A 16 12.94 -3.22 7.97
C GLN A 16 12.36 -4.23 8.97
N SER A 17 12.87 -5.47 8.92
CA SER A 17 12.48 -6.57 9.82
C SER A 17 13.34 -6.62 11.09
N GLY A 18 13.57 -5.47 11.73
CA GLY A 18 14.21 -5.44 13.06
C GLY A 18 13.27 -5.95 14.16
N GLU A 19 13.79 -6.09 15.38
CA GLU A 19 13.00 -6.29 16.61
C GLU A 19 12.18 -5.03 16.89
N ARG A 20 11.11 -4.81 16.11
CA ARG A 20 10.12 -3.78 16.43
C ARG A 20 9.35 -4.26 17.65
N ASN A 21 9.81 -3.83 18.82
CA ASN A 21 9.09 -3.92 20.09
C ASN A 21 7.92 -2.90 20.19
N GLN A 22 7.75 -2.05 19.17
CA GLN A 22 6.84 -0.91 19.22
C GLN A 22 5.84 -0.96 18.07
N VAL A 23 4.59 -1.13 18.52
CA VAL A 23 3.33 -0.60 17.99
C VAL A 23 3.06 -0.89 16.51
N VAL A 24 2.14 -1.82 16.33
CA VAL A 24 1.60 -2.26 15.05
C VAL A 24 0.81 -1.14 14.33
N ASP A 25 0.40 -0.09 15.05
CA ASP A 25 -0.49 0.98 14.56
C ASP A 25 0.19 2.04 13.68
N ASP A 26 1.51 2.26 13.78
CA ASP A 26 2.15 3.35 13.03
C ASP A 26 2.21 3.08 11.51
N ASP A 27 2.31 1.80 11.12
CA ASP A 27 2.37 1.41 9.71
C ASP A 27 1.05 1.74 8.97
N ASP A 28 -0.10 1.64 9.66
CA ASP A 28 -1.42 1.99 9.12
C ASP A 28 -1.53 3.51 8.85
N GLU A 29 -1.08 4.33 9.81
CA GLU A 29 -1.09 5.80 9.64
C GLU A 29 -0.17 6.24 8.50
N VAL A 30 1.03 5.64 8.42
CA VAL A 30 1.96 5.90 7.32
C VAL A 30 1.30 5.55 5.98
N LEU A 31 0.74 4.35 5.84
CA LEU A 31 0.10 3.91 4.60
C LEU A 31 -1.09 4.79 4.20
N GLU A 32 -1.91 5.23 5.16
CA GLU A 32 -3.04 6.13 4.91
C GLU A 32 -2.55 7.51 4.44
N GLY A 33 -1.55 8.08 5.14
CA GLY A 33 -0.98 9.40 4.85
C GLY A 33 -0.22 9.49 3.53
N LEU A 34 0.21 8.36 2.96
CA LEU A 34 0.89 8.36 1.66
C LEU A 34 -0.02 8.82 0.52
N ARG A 35 -1.31 8.45 0.55
CA ARG A 35 -2.35 8.66 -0.49
C ARG A 35 -1.76 9.07 -1.85
N PRO A 36 -1.40 8.11 -2.71
CA PRO A 36 -0.70 8.39 -3.96
C PRO A 36 -1.58 9.15 -4.95
N HIS A 37 -0.99 9.66 -6.03
CA HIS A 37 -1.75 10.22 -7.14
C HIS A 37 -2.60 9.11 -7.82
N PRO A 38 -3.84 9.38 -8.28
CA PRO A 38 -4.73 8.38 -8.88
C PRO A 38 -4.14 7.59 -10.07
N LYS A 39 -3.17 8.18 -10.77
CA LYS A 39 -2.47 7.58 -11.93
C LYS A 39 -1.30 6.63 -11.55
N LEU A 40 -1.16 6.27 -10.28
CA LEU A 40 -0.14 5.31 -9.86
C LEU A 40 -0.41 3.96 -10.56
N LYS A 41 0.61 3.38 -11.20
CA LYS A 41 0.47 2.16 -12.00
C LYS A 41 0.91 0.91 -11.25
N ARG A 42 1.86 1.07 -10.32
CA ARG A 42 2.48 -0.04 -9.59
C ARG A 42 2.67 0.31 -8.12
N LEU A 43 2.22 -0.58 -7.25
CA LEU A 43 2.40 -0.51 -5.81
C LEU A 43 3.16 -1.74 -5.34
N GLU A 44 4.28 -1.54 -4.62
CA GLU A 44 5.02 -2.61 -3.97
C GLU A 44 5.16 -2.33 -2.48
N ILE A 45 4.76 -3.29 -1.65
CA ILE A 45 4.83 -3.17 -0.20
C ILE A 45 5.48 -4.43 0.37
N MET A 46 6.55 -4.24 1.13
CA MET A 46 7.31 -5.32 1.75
C MET A 46 7.47 -5.10 3.25
N GLY A 47 7.07 -6.08 4.06
CA GLY A 47 7.32 -6.11 5.51
C GLY A 47 6.28 -5.39 6.38
N CYS A 48 5.08 -5.10 5.87
CA CYS A 48 4.01 -4.45 6.63
C CYS A 48 3.27 -5.44 7.56
N ARG A 49 3.88 -5.77 8.72
CA ARG A 49 3.51 -6.96 9.51
C ARG A 49 2.15 -6.86 10.24
N GLY A 50 1.60 -5.67 10.42
CA GLY A 50 0.25 -5.57 10.98
C GLY A 50 -0.57 -4.36 10.56
N ALA A 51 -0.19 -3.72 9.46
CA ALA A 51 -1.08 -2.79 8.78
C ALA A 51 -2.18 -3.53 8.02
N THR A 52 -3.38 -2.97 8.01
CA THR A 52 -4.43 -3.29 7.04
C THR A 52 -4.26 -2.47 5.77
N TYR A 53 -5.03 -2.76 4.72
CA TYR A 53 -4.95 -1.95 3.52
C TYR A 53 -5.67 -0.60 3.70
N PRO A 54 -5.07 0.50 3.22
CA PRO A 54 -5.54 1.85 3.48
C PRO A 54 -6.86 2.18 2.77
N SER A 55 -7.56 3.20 3.25
CA SER A 55 -8.90 3.59 2.78
C SER A 55 -8.90 4.02 1.32
N TRP A 56 -7.82 4.63 0.84
CA TRP A 56 -7.68 5.00 -0.57
C TRP A 56 -7.63 3.76 -1.48
N LEU A 57 -7.16 2.61 -1.00
CA LEU A 57 -7.19 1.37 -1.78
C LEU A 57 -8.59 0.73 -1.81
N LYS A 58 -9.41 0.97 -0.78
CA LYS A 58 -10.83 0.53 -0.68
C LYS A 58 -11.76 1.30 -1.60
N THR A 59 -11.52 2.59 -1.75
CA THR A 59 -12.44 3.55 -2.39
C THR A 59 -12.21 3.74 -3.88
N GLN A 60 -11.44 2.85 -4.52
CA GLN A 60 -11.03 2.97 -5.93
C GLN A 60 -10.36 4.31 -6.25
N TRP A 61 -9.67 4.92 -5.28
CA TRP A 61 -8.97 6.20 -5.46
C TRP A 61 -7.92 6.14 -6.58
N ILE A 62 -7.27 4.98 -6.72
CA ILE A 62 -6.27 4.74 -7.76
C ILE A 62 -6.96 4.10 -8.95
N THR A 63 -6.97 4.79 -10.08
CA THR A 63 -7.69 4.38 -11.30
C THR A 63 -6.81 3.55 -12.23
N ASP A 64 -5.49 3.77 -12.21
CA ASP A 64 -4.56 3.20 -13.20
C ASP A 64 -3.69 2.06 -12.61
N LEU A 65 -4.03 1.59 -11.40
CA LEU A 65 -3.25 0.57 -10.71
C LEU A 65 -3.38 -0.77 -11.40
N ASN A 66 -2.27 -1.25 -11.97
CA ASN A 66 -2.23 -2.50 -12.72
C ASN A 66 -1.38 -3.59 -12.05
N ILE A 67 -0.46 -3.20 -11.16
CA ILE A 67 0.45 -4.15 -10.49
C ILE A 67 0.44 -3.86 -9.00
N ILE A 68 0.20 -4.90 -8.20
CA ILE A 68 0.36 -4.89 -6.75
C ILE A 68 1.29 -6.04 -6.37
N TYR A 69 2.38 -5.72 -5.68
CA TYR A 69 3.28 -6.72 -5.09
C TYR A 69 3.28 -6.57 -3.57
N LEU A 70 2.92 -7.65 -2.87
CA LEU A 70 2.89 -7.70 -1.41
C LEU A 70 3.78 -8.83 -0.92
N SER A 71 4.67 -8.52 0.02
CA SER A 71 5.49 -9.52 0.70
C SER A 71 5.52 -9.24 2.20
N GLY A 72 5.26 -10.27 3.02
CA GLY A 72 5.26 -10.13 4.48
C GLY A 72 4.16 -9.22 5.07
N CYS A 73 3.07 -9.00 4.32
CA CYS A 73 1.91 -8.19 4.72
C CYS A 73 0.72 -9.07 5.14
N ARG A 74 0.78 -9.61 6.36
CA ARG A 74 -0.12 -10.69 6.84
C ARG A 74 -1.58 -10.29 6.98
N ARG A 75 -1.88 -9.00 7.20
CA ARG A 75 -3.28 -8.53 7.35
C ARG A 75 -3.89 -8.06 6.03
N TRP A 76 -3.18 -8.19 4.92
CA TRP A 76 -3.66 -7.87 3.56
C TRP A 76 -4.17 -9.11 2.81
N GLU A 77 -4.33 -10.25 3.48
CA GLU A 77 -4.72 -11.54 2.89
C GLU A 77 -6.09 -11.52 2.17
N SER A 78 -6.95 -10.53 2.47
CA SER A 78 -8.22 -10.31 1.77
C SER A 78 -8.25 -8.94 1.07
N LEU A 79 -7.45 -8.77 0.02
CA LEU A 79 -7.59 -7.61 -0.87
C LEU A 79 -9.05 -7.51 -1.36
N PRO A 80 -9.60 -6.29 -1.49
CA PRO A 80 -10.95 -6.12 -2.01
C PRO A 80 -11.04 -6.75 -3.40
N LEU A 81 -12.17 -7.40 -3.70
CA LEU A 81 -12.37 -8.18 -4.93
C LEU A 81 -12.06 -7.38 -6.21
N SER A 82 -12.19 -6.05 -6.17
CA SER A 82 -11.81 -5.15 -7.26
C SER A 82 -10.33 -5.19 -7.65
N LEU A 83 -9.45 -5.71 -6.78
CA LEU A 83 -8.01 -5.83 -7.01
C LEU A 83 -7.57 -7.28 -7.25
N SER A 84 -8.49 -8.24 -7.19
CA SER A 84 -8.18 -9.67 -7.36
C SER A 84 -7.70 -10.05 -8.76
N CYS A 85 -7.89 -9.18 -9.76
CA CYS A 85 -7.40 -9.36 -11.12
C CYS A 85 -6.00 -8.78 -11.37
N LEU A 86 -5.42 -8.05 -10.42
CA LEU A 86 -4.07 -7.51 -10.53
C LEU A 86 -3.08 -8.61 -10.15
N ARG A 87 -2.32 -9.11 -11.13
CA ARG A 87 -1.49 -10.32 -11.01
C ARG A 87 -0.01 -9.98 -11.06
#